data_AF-A0A0F8YY96-F1
#
_entry.id   AF-A0A0F8YY96-F1
#
_cell.length_a   1.000
_cell.length_b   1.000
_cell.length_c   1.000
_cell.angle_alpha   90.00
_cell.angle_beta   90.00
_cell.angle_gamma   90.00
#
_symmetry.space_group_name_H-M   'P 1'
#
loop_
_entity.id
_entity.type
_entity.pdbx_description
1 polymer ?
#
loop_
_entity_poly.entity_id
_entity_poly.type
_entity_poly.pdbx_seq_one_letter_code
_entity_poly.pdbx_strand_id
1 'polypeptide(L)'
;YASQIASYLGENDKLRFDLESEFDNNGDFDLLLDNVRNNQFLTLFIESNIQNYESLENLNVNFLKDGVDPDVDPPVLIPTLTKTIPIEDLVMNEFEINVDISSNMDLVRYIELEPIFRQDDIYSSDNTVGDVHFEFLEWNEELTFFSESGDKFMKVPLERILKDDLTPVAYLFNDELQHLTLPEGIDFSYEVSQNEYTSLDEYTLNIPNTYIHPDNQPEDPPEEFKDGDTIVLRYNAPVKKGIGIGIGKMYFQDKPDGSSLPSAEVLLTDISDYEDYNTYTSPYYYSIPLELTPFDTEYSNSFKSIRIDFDLADGQIDPIVDNIVKFSNMIFSVPYPNYELTIGEVIIQSVSDEPTEFIEYLDERIWQFTELEKFTSDDDPSDDTYTLQRTNSPLFWGDN
;
A
#
# COMPACT_ATOMS: atom_id res chain seq x y z
N TYR A 1 -1.39 -24.01 -17.22
CA TYR A 1 0.05 -23.96 -17.49
C TYR A 1 0.40 -22.50 -17.64
N ALA A 2 1.34 -22.01 -16.85
CA ALA A 2 1.92 -20.69 -16.98
C ALA A 2 3.38 -20.85 -16.59
N SER A 3 4.30 -20.41 -17.44
CA SER A 3 5.70 -20.31 -17.09
C SER A 3 5.82 -19.48 -15.82
N GLN A 4 6.44 -20.04 -14.78
CA GLN A 4 6.85 -19.24 -13.64
C GLN A 4 7.87 -18.23 -14.15
N ILE A 5 7.47 -16.97 -14.24
CA ILE A 5 8.33 -15.87 -14.67
C ILE A 5 8.66 -15.07 -13.43
N ALA A 6 9.93 -15.00 -13.07
CA ALA A 6 10.44 -14.04 -12.11
C ALA A 6 11.21 -12.98 -12.88
N SER A 7 10.81 -11.72 -12.74
CA SER A 7 11.47 -10.58 -13.37
C SER A 7 11.62 -9.44 -12.38
N TYR A 8 12.64 -8.62 -12.59
CA TYR A 8 12.70 -7.29 -12.01
C TYR A 8 12.12 -6.30 -13.03
N LEU A 9 11.25 -5.40 -12.58
CA LEU A 9 10.68 -4.32 -13.40
C LEU A 9 11.07 -2.98 -12.76
N GLY A 10 11.87 -2.19 -13.47
CA GLY A 10 12.16 -0.81 -13.11
C GLY A 10 11.18 0.17 -13.72
N GLU A 11 11.50 1.46 -13.63
CA GLU A 11 10.73 2.52 -14.30
C GLU A 11 10.66 2.27 -15.81
N ASN A 12 9.43 2.28 -16.35
CA ASN A 12 9.09 2.03 -17.76
C ASN A 12 9.21 0.58 -18.24
N ASP A 13 9.69 -0.34 -17.39
CA ASP A 13 9.66 -1.77 -17.73
C ASP A 13 8.24 -2.30 -17.63
N LYS A 14 7.90 -3.25 -18.50
CA LYS A 14 6.57 -3.87 -18.55
C LYS A 14 6.71 -5.36 -18.76
N LEU A 15 5.83 -6.13 -18.13
CA LEU A 15 5.77 -7.56 -18.36
C LEU A 15 4.65 -7.87 -19.34
N ARG A 16 4.98 -8.44 -20.49
CA ARG A 16 4.01 -8.74 -21.54
C ARG A 16 3.89 -10.25 -21.77
N PHE A 17 2.66 -10.73 -21.74
CA PHE A 17 2.27 -12.09 -22.07
C PHE A 17 1.68 -12.13 -23.48
N ASP A 18 2.24 -12.93 -24.38
CA ASP A 18 1.74 -13.15 -25.73
C ASP A 18 0.83 -14.38 -25.74
N LEU A 19 -0.49 -14.15 -25.75
CA LEU A 19 -1.49 -15.21 -25.68
C LEU A 19 -1.38 -16.18 -26.85
N GLU A 20 -1.10 -15.66 -28.06
CA GLU A 20 -1.05 -16.48 -29.26
C GLU A 20 0.21 -17.34 -29.25
N SER A 21 1.39 -16.76 -28.98
CA SER A 21 2.64 -17.53 -28.95
C SER A 21 2.66 -18.60 -27.84
N GLU A 22 1.97 -18.37 -26.73
CA GLU A 22 1.96 -19.29 -25.58
C GLU A 22 0.97 -20.46 -25.76
N PHE A 23 -0.11 -20.23 -26.50
CA PHE A 23 -1.21 -21.21 -26.65
C PHE A 23 -1.37 -21.80 -28.06
N ASP A 24 -0.87 -21.14 -29.12
CA ASP A 24 -0.95 -21.66 -30.49
C ASP A 24 0.08 -22.77 -30.76
N ASN A 25 -0.34 -23.80 -31.49
CA ASN A 25 0.43 -25.02 -31.80
C ASN A 25 0.99 -25.77 -30.59
N ASN A 26 0.36 -25.62 -29.42
CA ASN A 26 0.76 -26.30 -28.17
C ASN A 26 -0.09 -27.55 -27.90
N GLY A 27 -0.90 -27.99 -28.88
CA GLY A 27 -1.55 -29.30 -28.96
C GLY A 27 -2.72 -29.49 -28.00
N ASP A 28 -2.44 -29.46 -26.70
CA ASP A 28 -3.46 -29.55 -25.64
C ASP A 28 -4.12 -28.19 -25.33
N PHE A 29 -3.53 -27.07 -25.81
CA PHE A 29 -3.97 -25.70 -25.50
C PHE A 29 -4.51 -24.91 -26.69
N ASP A 30 -4.49 -25.47 -27.91
CA ASP A 30 -5.04 -24.78 -29.09
C ASP A 30 -6.54 -24.46 -28.87
N LEU A 31 -7.27 -25.37 -28.21
CA LEU A 31 -8.67 -25.15 -27.81
C LEU A 31 -8.82 -24.04 -26.75
N LEU A 32 -7.82 -23.83 -25.89
CA LEU A 32 -7.83 -22.77 -24.88
C LEU A 32 -7.76 -21.39 -25.53
N LEU A 33 -6.88 -21.22 -26.53
CA LEU A 33 -6.79 -19.97 -27.29
C LEU A 33 -8.10 -19.67 -28.03
N ASP A 34 -8.67 -20.68 -28.71
CA ASP A 34 -9.97 -20.55 -29.36
C ASP A 34 -11.07 -20.19 -28.36
N ASN A 35 -11.08 -20.79 -27.18
CA ASN A 35 -12.06 -20.48 -26.13
C ASN A 35 -11.90 -19.04 -25.60
N VAL A 36 -10.67 -18.56 -25.41
CA VAL A 36 -10.41 -17.16 -25.04
C VAL A 36 -10.94 -16.23 -26.13
N ARG A 37 -10.56 -16.45 -27.40
CA ARG A 37 -11.00 -15.61 -28.54
C ARG A 37 -12.51 -15.63 -28.76
N ASN A 38 -13.16 -16.75 -28.48
CA ASN A 38 -14.61 -16.90 -28.55
C ASN A 38 -15.36 -16.41 -27.29
N ASN A 39 -14.66 -15.69 -26.39
CA ASN A 39 -15.21 -15.16 -25.14
C ASN A 39 -15.90 -16.25 -24.32
N GLN A 40 -15.30 -17.45 -24.18
CA GLN A 40 -15.86 -18.54 -23.38
C GLN A 40 -15.50 -18.43 -21.89
N PHE A 41 -14.62 -17.52 -21.52
CA PHE A 41 -14.22 -17.27 -20.13
C PHE A 41 -14.75 -15.92 -19.64
N LEU A 42 -14.79 -15.74 -18.33
CA LEU A 42 -15.19 -14.50 -17.67
C LEU A 42 -14.00 -13.75 -17.11
N THR A 43 -13.17 -14.46 -16.35
CA THR A 43 -12.06 -13.87 -15.63
C THR A 43 -10.82 -14.73 -15.84
N LEU A 44 -9.69 -14.06 -16.07
CA LEU A 44 -8.35 -14.63 -15.93
C LEU A 44 -7.81 -14.20 -14.57
N PHE A 45 -7.42 -15.19 -13.78
CA PHE A 45 -6.74 -14.99 -12.52
C PHE A 45 -5.25 -15.28 -12.71
N ILE A 46 -4.41 -14.40 -12.18
CA ILE A 46 -2.96 -14.51 -12.24
C ILE A 46 -2.44 -14.43 -10.80
N GLU A 47 -1.97 -15.55 -10.26
CA GLU A 47 -1.23 -15.55 -9.00
C GLU A 47 0.08 -14.78 -9.21
N SER A 48 0.35 -13.79 -8.37
CA SER A 48 1.63 -13.09 -8.40
C SER A 48 2.24 -12.96 -7.02
N ASN A 49 3.56 -12.76 -6.98
CA ASN A 49 4.30 -12.38 -5.79
C ASN A 49 5.10 -11.14 -6.13
N ILE A 50 4.79 -10.02 -5.48
CA ILE A 50 5.41 -8.73 -5.74
C ILE A 50 6.27 -8.35 -4.54
N GLN A 51 7.57 -8.24 -4.76
CA GLN A 51 8.53 -7.70 -3.80
C GLN A 51 8.71 -6.20 -4.00
N ASN A 52 8.99 -5.47 -2.92
CA ASN A 52 9.10 -4.01 -2.91
C ASN A 52 7.82 -3.32 -3.43
N TYR A 53 6.66 -3.91 -3.14
CA TYR A 53 5.37 -3.42 -3.59
C TYR A 53 5.01 -2.05 -3.03
N GLU A 54 5.63 -1.64 -1.92
CA GLU A 54 5.49 -0.30 -1.31
C GLU A 54 5.95 0.84 -2.22
N SER A 55 6.76 0.52 -3.24
CA SER A 55 7.17 1.44 -4.30
C SER A 55 6.10 1.67 -5.37
N LEU A 56 5.06 0.82 -5.42
CA LEU A 56 3.96 0.92 -6.38
C LEU A 56 2.86 1.84 -5.84
N GLU A 57 2.28 2.59 -6.77
CA GLU A 57 1.01 3.28 -6.58
C GLU A 57 -0.12 2.41 -7.14
N ASN A 58 0.04 1.95 -8.39
CA ASN A 58 -0.95 1.12 -9.08
C ASN A 58 -0.27 0.08 -9.98
N LEU A 59 -1.02 -0.94 -10.39
CA LEU A 59 -0.67 -1.85 -11.48
C LEU A 59 -1.71 -1.73 -12.60
N ASN A 60 -1.26 -1.34 -13.79
CA ASN A 60 -2.12 -1.36 -14.98
C ASN A 60 -2.05 -2.73 -15.63
N VAL A 61 -3.22 -3.31 -15.89
CA VAL A 61 -3.40 -4.48 -16.75
C VAL A 61 -3.94 -3.99 -18.09
N ASN A 62 -3.03 -3.93 -19.06
CA ASN A 62 -3.27 -3.43 -20.40
C ASN A 62 -3.56 -4.59 -21.35
N PHE A 63 -4.56 -4.42 -22.20
CA PHE A 63 -4.83 -5.34 -23.31
C PHE A 63 -4.39 -4.72 -24.62
N LEU A 64 -3.61 -5.47 -25.38
CA LEU A 64 -3.02 -4.99 -26.63
C LEU A 64 -3.45 -5.91 -27.78
N LYS A 65 -3.80 -5.29 -28.91
CA LYS A 65 -3.90 -5.96 -30.20
C LYS A 65 -2.62 -5.78 -31.00
N ASP A 66 -2.48 -6.53 -32.07
CA ASP A 66 -1.41 -6.29 -33.04
C ASP A 66 -1.47 -4.89 -33.65
N GLY A 67 -0.29 -4.40 -34.03
CA GLY A 67 -0.14 -3.27 -34.94
C GLY A 67 -0.71 -3.59 -36.33
N VAL A 68 -0.80 -2.58 -37.20
CA VAL A 68 -1.35 -2.77 -38.56
C VAL A 68 -0.44 -3.70 -39.37
N ASP A 69 0.86 -3.56 -39.20
CA ASP A 69 1.88 -4.51 -39.62
C ASP A 69 2.60 -5.10 -38.38
N PRO A 70 2.32 -6.35 -37.97
CA PRO A 70 2.89 -6.94 -36.75
C PRO A 70 4.42 -7.01 -36.72
N ASP A 71 5.07 -6.97 -37.88
CA ASP A 71 6.53 -7.03 -38.00
C ASP A 71 7.20 -5.65 -37.79
N VAL A 72 6.43 -4.55 -37.81
CA VAL A 72 6.95 -3.18 -37.84
C VAL A 72 6.27 -2.24 -36.85
N ASP A 73 4.96 -2.39 -36.65
CA ASP A 73 4.16 -1.53 -35.79
C ASP A 73 4.10 -2.07 -34.36
N PRO A 74 4.23 -1.21 -33.34
CA PRO A 74 4.07 -1.63 -31.95
C PRO A 74 2.63 -2.08 -31.68
N PRO A 75 2.41 -2.99 -30.70
CA PRO A 75 1.08 -3.35 -30.26
C PRO A 75 0.26 -2.13 -29.81
N VAL A 76 -1.03 -2.16 -30.08
CA VAL A 76 -1.94 -1.04 -29.84
C VAL A 76 -2.83 -1.34 -28.65
N LEU A 77 -2.88 -0.42 -27.69
CA LEU A 77 -3.75 -0.48 -26.52
C LEU A 77 -5.23 -0.55 -26.91
N ILE A 78 -5.98 -1.38 -26.20
CA ILE A 78 -7.43 -1.46 -26.22
C ILE A 78 -7.92 -0.82 -24.90
N PRO A 79 -8.22 0.49 -24.89
CA PRO A 79 -8.47 1.22 -23.64
C PRO A 79 -9.69 0.70 -22.88
N THR A 80 -10.69 0.17 -23.59
CA THR A 80 -11.94 -0.34 -23.01
C THR A 80 -11.76 -1.60 -22.16
N LEU A 81 -10.62 -2.29 -22.27
CA LEU A 81 -10.31 -3.48 -21.51
C LEU A 81 -9.24 -3.23 -20.44
N THR A 82 -8.65 -2.03 -20.43
CA THR A 82 -7.56 -1.71 -19.50
C THR A 82 -8.11 -1.54 -18.09
N LYS A 83 -7.46 -2.17 -17.12
CA LYS A 83 -7.82 -2.08 -15.70
C LYS A 83 -6.65 -1.53 -14.91
N THR A 84 -6.91 -0.54 -14.08
CA THR A 84 -5.96 -0.05 -13.08
C THR A 84 -6.32 -0.67 -11.75
N ILE A 85 -5.37 -1.33 -11.10
CA ILE A 85 -5.55 -1.96 -9.80
C ILE A 85 -4.69 -1.19 -8.79
N PRO A 86 -5.27 -0.55 -7.77
CA PRO A 86 -4.49 0.12 -6.74
C PRO A 86 -3.72 -0.90 -5.89
N ILE A 87 -2.62 -0.47 -5.29
CA ILE A 87 -1.77 -1.36 -4.51
C ILE A 87 -2.51 -1.98 -3.30
N GLU A 88 -3.42 -1.23 -2.68
CA GLU A 88 -4.24 -1.71 -1.57
C GLU A 88 -5.10 -2.91 -1.98
N ASP A 89 -5.69 -2.86 -3.18
CA ASP A 89 -6.49 -3.96 -3.72
C ASP A 89 -5.62 -5.18 -4.03
N LEU A 90 -4.40 -4.98 -4.54
CA LEU A 90 -3.47 -6.09 -4.75
C LEU A 90 -3.09 -6.75 -3.43
N VAL A 91 -2.78 -5.97 -2.39
CA VAL A 91 -2.42 -6.51 -1.06
C VAL A 91 -3.61 -7.25 -0.44
N MET A 92 -4.83 -6.68 -0.51
CA MET A 92 -6.04 -7.33 0.00
C MET A 92 -6.34 -8.66 -0.72
N ASN A 93 -6.00 -8.76 -2.00
CA ASN A 93 -6.18 -9.96 -2.81
C ASN A 93 -4.96 -10.90 -2.79
N GLU A 94 -4.05 -10.76 -1.83
CA GLU A 94 -2.82 -11.56 -1.72
C GLU A 94 -1.98 -11.57 -3.02
N PHE A 95 -1.98 -10.44 -3.73
CA PHE A 95 -1.35 -10.24 -5.04
C PHE A 95 -1.91 -11.12 -6.16
N GLU A 96 -3.13 -11.65 -6.02
CA GLU A 96 -3.87 -12.25 -7.14
C GLU A 96 -4.46 -11.14 -8.04
N ILE A 97 -4.10 -11.17 -9.32
CA ILE A 97 -4.55 -10.20 -10.32
C ILE A 97 -5.76 -10.78 -11.06
N ASN A 98 -6.90 -10.11 -10.93
CA ASN A 98 -8.16 -10.50 -11.58
C ASN A 98 -8.41 -9.64 -12.81
N VAL A 99 -8.48 -10.29 -13.97
CA VAL A 99 -8.62 -9.65 -15.26
C VAL A 99 -9.91 -10.09 -15.94
N ASP A 100 -10.83 -9.16 -16.19
CA ASP A 100 -12.06 -9.42 -16.94
C ASP A 100 -11.73 -9.69 -18.41
N ILE A 101 -12.10 -10.88 -18.88
CA ILE A 101 -11.94 -11.36 -20.26
C ILE A 101 -13.28 -11.84 -20.83
N SER A 102 -14.38 -11.34 -20.27
CA SER A 102 -15.75 -11.74 -20.62
C SER A 102 -16.18 -11.31 -22.01
N SER A 103 -15.51 -10.33 -22.62
CA SER A 103 -15.86 -9.79 -23.94
C SER A 103 -14.68 -9.18 -24.68
N ASN A 104 -14.80 -9.07 -26.01
CA ASN A 104 -13.85 -8.41 -26.91
C ASN A 104 -12.44 -9.03 -26.93
N MET A 105 -12.34 -10.33 -26.62
CA MET A 105 -11.07 -11.07 -26.61
C MET A 105 -10.63 -11.57 -27.99
N ASP A 106 -11.47 -11.41 -29.03
CA ASP A 106 -11.17 -11.81 -30.41
C ASP A 106 -10.03 -10.98 -31.04
N LEU A 107 -9.81 -9.76 -30.54
CA LEU A 107 -8.77 -8.85 -31.02
C LEU A 107 -7.53 -8.81 -30.13
N VAL A 108 -7.58 -9.42 -28.95
CA VAL A 108 -6.48 -9.37 -27.99
C VAL A 108 -5.38 -10.34 -28.40
N ARG A 109 -4.15 -9.85 -28.42
CA ARG A 109 -2.96 -10.70 -28.56
C ARG A 109 -2.09 -10.69 -27.32
N TYR A 110 -1.96 -9.55 -26.66
CA TYR A 110 -1.11 -9.44 -25.47
C TYR A 110 -1.86 -8.94 -24.24
N ILE A 111 -1.46 -9.46 -23.09
CA ILE A 111 -1.79 -8.92 -21.78
C ILE A 111 -0.49 -8.34 -21.21
N GLU A 112 -0.49 -7.07 -20.84
CA GLU A 112 0.68 -6.35 -20.36
C GLU A 112 0.44 -5.83 -18.95
N LEU A 113 1.33 -6.19 -18.02
CA LEU A 113 1.39 -5.65 -16.67
C LEU A 113 2.38 -4.48 -16.67
N GLU A 114 1.86 -3.30 -16.36
CA GLU A 114 2.62 -2.06 -16.30
C GLU A 114 2.58 -1.51 -14.86
N PRO A 115 3.70 -1.60 -14.12
CA PRO A 115 3.78 -1.01 -12.79
C PRO A 115 3.80 0.51 -12.89
N ILE A 116 2.92 1.17 -12.11
CA ILE A 116 2.92 2.61 -11.90
C ILE A 116 3.50 2.85 -10.51
N PHE A 117 4.72 3.36 -10.48
CA PHE A 117 5.43 3.65 -9.24
C PHE A 117 5.00 4.98 -8.63
N ARG A 118 5.09 5.06 -7.30
CA ARG A 118 4.88 6.30 -6.54
C ARG A 118 5.79 7.42 -7.03
N GLN A 119 5.29 8.65 -6.95
CA GLN A 119 5.98 9.86 -7.40
C GLN A 119 6.32 10.83 -6.26
N ASP A 120 6.11 10.42 -5.02
CA ASP A 120 6.54 11.20 -3.85
C ASP A 120 8.07 11.25 -3.74
N ASP A 121 8.54 12.15 -2.87
CA ASP A 121 9.98 12.42 -2.69
C ASP A 121 10.77 11.21 -2.17
N ILE A 122 10.11 10.25 -1.50
CA ILE A 122 10.73 9.01 -1.02
C ILE A 122 11.07 8.13 -2.22
N TYR A 123 10.09 7.91 -3.10
CA TYR A 123 10.22 7.14 -4.33
C TYR A 123 10.51 8.03 -5.57
N SER A 124 11.30 9.08 -5.40
CA SER A 124 11.80 9.87 -6.52
C SER A 124 12.84 9.05 -7.32
N SER A 125 12.98 9.31 -8.62
CA SER A 125 13.93 8.56 -9.47
C SER A 125 15.40 8.79 -9.08
N ASP A 126 15.68 9.95 -8.46
CA ASP A 126 16.98 10.29 -7.88
C ASP A 126 17.11 9.85 -6.41
N ASN A 127 16.04 9.29 -5.83
CA ASN A 127 15.92 8.85 -4.44
C ASN A 127 16.57 9.83 -3.46
N THR A 128 16.31 11.13 -3.64
CA THR A 128 17.03 12.19 -2.89
C THR A 128 16.72 12.14 -1.40
N VAL A 129 15.50 11.74 -1.01
CA VAL A 129 15.11 11.66 0.41
C VAL A 129 15.37 10.27 0.99
N GLY A 130 14.97 9.19 0.32
CA GLY A 130 15.01 7.85 0.92
C GLY A 130 13.85 7.60 1.89
N ASP A 131 13.71 6.35 2.33
CA ASP A 131 12.71 5.96 3.32
C ASP A 131 13.23 6.21 4.74
N VAL A 132 12.35 6.68 5.61
CA VAL A 132 12.75 7.10 6.96
C VAL A 132 12.61 5.93 7.92
N HIS A 133 13.68 5.64 8.64
CA HIS A 133 13.69 4.59 9.67
C HIS A 133 14.01 5.17 11.04
N PHE A 134 13.41 4.54 12.05
CA PHE A 134 13.62 4.83 13.44
C PHE A 134 14.08 3.56 14.16
N GLU A 135 15.18 3.67 14.89
CA GLU A 135 15.69 2.60 15.74
C GLU A 135 15.74 3.08 17.18
N PHE A 136 15.21 2.27 18.10
CA PHE A 136 15.25 2.53 19.54
C PHE A 136 16.45 1.79 20.12
N LEU A 137 17.33 2.53 20.78
CA LEU A 137 18.54 1.99 21.35
C LEU A 137 18.77 2.55 22.76
N GLU A 138 19.53 1.80 23.54
CA GLU A 138 19.94 2.17 24.89
C GLU A 138 21.45 2.45 24.84
N TRP A 139 21.86 3.60 25.37
CA TRP A 139 23.28 3.92 25.48
C TRP A 139 23.95 2.92 26.42
N ASN A 140 24.93 2.20 25.89
CA ASN A 140 25.68 1.20 26.62
C ASN A 140 27.15 1.58 26.66
N GLU A 141 27.63 1.91 27.86
CA GLU A 141 29.01 2.33 28.10
C GLU A 141 30.04 1.26 27.68
N GLU A 142 29.70 -0.03 27.74
CA GLU A 142 30.57 -1.13 27.34
C GLU A 142 30.76 -1.22 25.81
N LEU A 143 29.87 -0.61 25.03
CA LEU A 143 29.93 -0.54 23.57
C LEU A 143 30.51 0.78 23.06
N THR A 144 31.14 1.55 23.93
CA THR A 144 31.75 2.83 23.58
C THR A 144 33.23 2.69 23.24
N PHE A 145 33.65 3.50 22.27
CA PHE A 145 35.00 3.56 21.74
C PHE A 145 35.47 5.02 21.67
N PHE A 146 36.78 5.20 21.49
CA PHE A 146 37.39 6.52 21.29
C PHE A 146 37.96 6.61 19.88
N SER A 147 37.72 7.74 19.21
CA SER A 147 38.30 8.05 17.90
C SER A 147 39.79 8.38 18.04
N GLU A 148 40.49 8.52 16.90
CA GLU A 148 41.89 8.98 16.91
C GLU A 148 42.03 10.40 17.47
N SER A 149 40.99 11.24 17.36
CA SER A 149 40.91 12.57 17.97
C SER A 149 40.60 12.54 19.47
N GLY A 150 40.23 11.37 20.01
CA GLY A 150 39.86 11.19 21.43
C GLY A 150 38.38 11.41 21.72
N ASP A 151 37.54 11.52 20.70
CA ASP A 151 36.10 11.69 20.84
C ASP A 151 35.42 10.35 21.12
N LYS A 152 34.52 10.31 22.10
CA LYS A 152 33.84 9.09 22.52
C LYS A 152 32.58 8.87 21.67
N PHE A 153 32.37 7.64 21.23
CA PHE A 153 31.19 7.26 20.45
C PHE A 153 30.76 5.82 20.74
N MET A 154 29.49 5.50 20.50
CA MET A 154 28.95 4.13 20.55
C MET A 154 28.78 3.60 19.13
N LYS A 155 29.18 2.34 18.89
CA LYS A 155 28.95 1.67 17.60
C LYS A 155 27.59 0.98 17.58
N VAL A 156 26.76 1.34 16.60
CA VAL A 156 25.42 0.78 16.43
C VAL A 156 25.30 0.17 15.03
N PRO A 157 25.21 -1.16 14.88
CA PRO A 157 24.88 -1.78 13.61
C PRO A 157 23.43 -1.44 13.25
N LEU A 158 23.20 -0.96 12.03
CA LEU A 158 21.87 -0.60 11.55
C LEU A 158 21.12 -1.81 11.00
N GLU A 159 19.80 -1.84 11.18
CA GLU A 159 18.93 -2.88 10.60
C GLU A 159 18.79 -2.73 9.08
N ARG A 160 18.97 -1.51 8.56
CA ARG A 160 18.82 -1.17 7.14
C ARG A 160 20.08 -0.49 6.61
N ILE A 161 20.19 -0.49 5.28
CA ILE A 161 21.25 0.21 4.56
C ILE A 161 21.12 1.71 4.84
N LEU A 162 22.23 2.38 5.17
CA LEU A 162 22.25 3.82 5.36
C LEU A 162 22.29 4.54 4.01
N LYS A 163 21.45 5.56 3.86
CA LYS A 163 21.55 6.54 2.78
C LYS A 163 22.64 7.54 3.15
N ASP A 164 23.81 7.38 2.55
CA ASP A 164 25.06 8.05 2.94
C ASP A 164 25.41 9.30 2.12
N ASP A 165 24.58 9.64 1.13
CA ASP A 165 24.66 10.83 0.28
C ASP A 165 23.85 12.03 0.81
N LEU A 166 23.28 11.90 2.02
CA LEU A 166 22.58 12.96 2.74
C LEU A 166 23.46 13.61 3.80
N THR A 167 23.20 14.88 4.10
CA THR A 167 23.84 15.58 5.22
C THR A 167 22.80 16.39 5.99
N PRO A 168 22.61 16.15 7.30
CA PRO A 168 23.26 15.11 8.11
C PRO A 168 22.77 13.69 7.73
N VAL A 169 23.61 12.68 7.96
CA VAL A 169 23.28 11.26 7.64
C VAL A 169 22.28 10.63 8.62
N ALA A 170 22.18 11.19 9.82
CA ALA A 170 21.29 10.71 10.87
C ALA A 170 20.91 11.83 11.86
N TYR A 171 19.93 11.56 12.71
CA TYR A 171 19.45 12.44 13.78
C TYR A 171 19.21 11.63 15.05
N LEU A 172 19.39 12.27 16.21
CA LEU A 172 19.16 11.66 17.52
C LEU A 172 18.00 12.33 18.22
N PHE A 173 17.24 11.54 18.98
CA PHE A 173 16.17 12.02 19.83
C PHE A 173 16.25 11.32 21.20
N ASN A 174 15.72 11.97 22.23
CA ASN A 174 15.51 11.34 23.54
C ASN A 174 14.24 10.47 23.56
N ASP A 175 13.92 9.92 24.73
CA ASP A 175 12.73 9.11 25.00
C ASP A 175 11.40 9.88 24.82
N GLU A 176 11.44 11.20 24.93
CA GLU A 176 10.32 12.10 24.63
C GLU A 176 10.25 12.54 23.15
N LEU A 177 11.06 11.95 22.27
CA LEU A 177 11.17 12.28 20.83
C LEU A 177 11.57 13.74 20.56
N GLN A 178 12.31 14.35 21.48
CA GLN A 178 12.89 15.68 21.30
C GLN A 178 14.26 15.56 20.64
N HIS A 179 14.52 16.39 19.63
CA HIS A 179 15.76 16.33 18.86
C HIS A 179 16.98 16.75 19.68
N LEU A 180 18.02 15.93 19.63
CA LEU A 180 19.30 16.16 20.29
C LEU A 180 20.32 16.63 19.25
N THR A 181 20.68 17.91 19.30
CA THR A 181 21.58 18.50 18.29
C THR A 181 23.03 18.15 18.61
N LEU A 182 23.84 17.82 17.60
CA LEU A 182 25.27 17.58 17.82
C LEU A 182 26.03 18.90 18.02
N PRO A 183 27.05 18.94 18.90
CA PRO A 183 27.90 20.12 19.07
C PRO A 183 28.69 20.47 17.80
N GLU A 184 29.08 21.74 17.68
CA GLU A 184 29.84 22.21 16.51
C GLU A 184 31.15 21.42 16.31
N GLY A 185 31.36 20.91 15.10
CA GLY A 185 32.54 20.11 14.75
C GLY A 185 32.43 18.62 15.07
N ILE A 186 31.32 18.18 15.68
CA ILE A 186 30.97 16.78 15.89
C ILE A 186 29.89 16.40 14.90
N ASP A 187 30.10 15.30 14.18
CA ASP A 187 29.12 14.75 13.24
C ASP A 187 29.08 13.22 13.38
N PHE A 188 28.05 12.61 12.82
CA PHE A 188 28.00 11.15 12.69
C PHE A 188 29.11 10.67 11.77
N SER A 189 29.65 9.51 12.09
CA SER A 189 30.48 8.73 11.15
C SER A 189 29.91 7.33 11.04
N TYR A 190 30.24 6.62 9.95
CA TYR A 190 29.78 5.26 9.74
C TYR A 190 30.89 4.39 9.18
N GLU A 191 30.76 3.09 9.41
CA GLU A 191 31.62 2.05 8.85
C GLU A 191 30.77 1.13 7.98
N VAL A 192 31.32 0.75 6.82
CA VAL A 192 30.69 -0.21 5.91
C VAL A 192 31.49 -1.50 5.94
N SER A 193 30.81 -2.61 6.19
CA SER A 193 31.41 -3.93 6.15
C SER A 193 30.57 -4.85 5.26
N GLN A 194 31.20 -5.75 4.52
CA GLN A 194 30.48 -6.67 3.68
C GLN A 194 30.14 -7.93 4.50
N ASN A 195 28.86 -8.29 4.57
CA ASN A 195 28.43 -9.50 5.24
C ASN A 195 28.98 -10.73 4.51
N GLU A 196 29.76 -11.55 5.21
CA GLU A 196 30.45 -12.73 4.67
C GLU A 196 29.49 -13.81 4.11
N TYR A 197 28.21 -13.79 4.51
CA TYR A 197 27.20 -14.79 4.14
C TYR A 197 26.20 -14.29 3.09
N THR A 198 25.89 -12.99 3.06
CA THR A 198 24.83 -12.43 2.19
C THR A 198 25.37 -11.57 1.05
N SER A 199 26.66 -11.21 1.06
CA SER A 199 27.28 -10.25 0.12
C SER A 199 26.66 -8.84 0.15
N LEU A 200 25.74 -8.58 1.10
CA LEU A 200 25.14 -7.27 1.33
C LEU A 200 26.07 -6.42 2.22
N ASP A 201 26.00 -5.11 2.04
CA ASP A 201 26.69 -4.14 2.88
C ASP A 201 25.93 -3.97 4.20
N GLU A 202 26.67 -4.07 5.31
CA GLU A 202 26.21 -3.78 6.66
C GLU A 202 26.83 -2.46 7.12
N TYR A 203 25.97 -1.58 7.62
CA TYR A 203 26.35 -0.25 8.07
C TYR A 203 26.38 -0.23 9.59
N THR A 204 27.46 0.30 10.16
CA THR A 204 27.58 0.59 11.59
C THR A 204 27.73 2.08 11.77
N LEU A 205 26.77 2.71 12.45
CA LEU A 205 26.81 4.12 12.78
C LEU A 205 27.57 4.34 14.09
N ASN A 206 28.46 5.33 14.10
CA ASN A 206 29.17 5.80 15.27
C ASN A 206 28.40 6.99 15.85
N ILE A 207 27.66 6.75 16.93
CA ILE A 207 26.86 7.76 17.62
C ILE A 207 27.75 8.52 18.63
N PRO A 208 27.97 9.84 18.48
CA PRO A 208 28.77 10.61 19.42
C PRO A 208 28.17 10.59 20.84
N ASN A 209 29.01 10.62 21.88
CA ASN A 209 28.50 10.62 23.25
C ASN A 209 27.94 11.96 23.71
N THR A 210 28.24 13.06 22.99
CA THR A 210 27.81 14.40 23.37
C THR A 210 26.65 14.91 22.52
N TYR A 211 25.74 15.64 23.14
CA TYR A 211 24.63 16.32 22.48
C TYR A 211 24.28 17.65 23.16
N ILE A 212 23.49 18.49 22.50
CA ILE A 212 22.90 19.71 23.05
C ILE A 212 21.42 19.42 23.29
N HIS A 213 20.99 19.47 24.56
CA HIS A 213 19.59 19.30 24.93
C HIS A 213 18.75 20.46 24.36
N PRO A 214 17.52 20.22 23.87
CA PRO A 214 16.66 21.27 23.32
C PRO A 214 16.37 22.43 24.30
N ASP A 215 16.36 22.14 25.59
CA ASP A 215 16.15 23.14 26.64
C ASP A 215 17.41 23.97 26.98
N ASN A 216 18.58 23.57 26.46
CA ASN A 216 19.83 24.24 26.74
C ASN A 216 19.95 25.54 25.93
N GLN A 217 20.48 26.58 26.57
CA GLN A 217 20.81 27.81 25.88
C GLN A 217 22.05 27.60 24.98
N PRO A 218 22.25 28.42 23.93
CA PRO A 218 23.39 28.27 23.02
C PRO A 218 24.77 28.32 23.71
N GLU A 219 24.85 28.94 24.89
CA GLU A 219 26.05 29.03 25.73
C GLU A 219 26.23 27.86 26.72
N ASP A 220 25.23 27.00 26.90
CA ASP A 220 25.33 25.87 27.80
C ASP A 220 26.26 24.79 27.21
N PRO A 221 27.05 24.11 28.05
CA PRO A 221 27.95 23.07 27.59
C PRO A 221 27.16 21.88 27.03
N PRO A 222 27.71 21.13 26.05
CA PRO A 222 27.16 19.85 25.64
C PRO A 222 27.01 18.90 26.82
N GLU A 223 25.94 18.12 26.79
CA GLU A 223 25.71 17.02 27.72
C GLU A 223 26.27 15.72 27.15
N GLU A 224 26.48 14.73 28.02
CA GLU A 224 26.96 13.40 27.66
C GLU A 224 25.90 12.35 28.00
N PHE A 225 25.69 11.41 27.09
CA PHE A 225 24.88 10.22 27.36
C PHE A 225 25.49 9.40 28.51
N LYS A 226 24.62 8.85 29.35
CA LYS A 226 24.94 7.95 30.44
C LYS A 226 24.44 6.55 30.12
N ASP A 227 25.07 5.58 30.77
CA ASP A 227 24.65 4.19 30.69
C ASP A 227 23.15 4.04 31.03
N GLY A 228 22.41 3.43 30.12
CA GLY A 228 20.96 3.24 30.23
C GLY A 228 20.09 4.34 29.63
N ASP A 229 20.68 5.43 29.11
CA ASP A 229 19.90 6.49 28.45
C ASP A 229 19.24 5.95 27.17
N THR A 230 17.95 6.21 26.99
CA THR A 230 17.22 5.82 25.78
C THR A 230 17.45 6.85 24.69
N ILE A 231 17.79 6.34 23.51
CA ILE A 231 18.06 7.13 22.32
C ILE A 231 17.16 6.60 21.21
N VAL A 232 16.58 7.50 20.43
CA VAL A 232 15.93 7.17 19.18
C VAL A 232 16.79 7.70 18.05
N LEU A 233 17.28 6.78 17.21
CA LEU A 233 18.04 7.11 16.02
C LEU A 233 17.08 7.20 14.84
N ARG A 234 17.11 8.32 14.12
CA ARG A 234 16.47 8.46 12.80
C ARG A 234 17.53 8.51 11.73
N TYR A 235 17.41 7.67 10.73
CA TYR A 235 18.22 7.72 9.52
C TYR A 235 17.37 7.37 8.32
N ASN A 236 17.91 7.60 7.13
CA ASN A 236 17.21 7.29 5.89
C ASN A 236 17.87 6.08 5.23
N ALA A 237 17.07 5.20 4.63
CA ALA A 237 17.54 4.12 3.77
C ALA A 237 17.27 4.43 2.30
N PRO A 238 18.16 4.01 1.39
CA PRO A 238 17.91 4.17 -0.02
C PRO A 238 16.76 3.25 -0.44
N VAL A 239 15.81 3.78 -1.21
CA VAL A 239 14.76 2.97 -1.83
C VAL A 239 14.97 2.89 -3.33
N LYS A 240 14.58 1.75 -3.90
CA LYS A 240 14.65 1.52 -5.35
C LYS A 240 13.25 1.65 -5.93
N LYS A 241 13.15 2.41 -7.02
CA LYS A 241 11.94 2.49 -7.82
C LYS A 241 11.89 1.33 -8.82
N GLY A 242 11.44 0.19 -8.31
CA GLY A 242 11.36 -1.03 -9.08
C GLY A 242 10.83 -2.18 -8.22
N ILE A 243 10.12 -3.12 -8.84
CA ILE A 243 9.58 -4.30 -8.17
C ILE A 243 10.25 -5.57 -8.66
N GLY A 244 10.36 -6.55 -7.78
CA GLY A 244 10.51 -7.95 -8.20
C GLY A 244 9.12 -8.55 -8.36
N ILE A 245 8.78 -9.07 -9.53
CA ILE A 245 7.50 -9.75 -9.77
C ILE A 245 7.74 -11.20 -10.16
N GLY A 246 7.10 -12.11 -9.42
CA GLY A 246 6.97 -13.52 -9.75
C GLY A 246 5.55 -13.82 -10.21
N ILE A 247 5.38 -14.37 -11.41
CA ILE A 247 4.11 -14.90 -11.89
C ILE A 247 4.03 -16.39 -11.56
N GLY A 248 2.99 -16.76 -10.82
CA GLY A 248 2.68 -18.11 -10.41
C GLY A 248 1.79 -18.83 -11.42
N LYS A 249 0.69 -19.42 -10.94
CA LYS A 249 -0.29 -20.04 -11.84
C LYS A 249 -1.20 -18.99 -12.45
N MET A 250 -1.67 -19.32 -13.65
CA MET A 250 -2.78 -18.62 -14.28
C MET A 250 -3.91 -19.60 -14.52
N TYR A 251 -5.13 -19.16 -14.26
CA TYR A 251 -6.33 -19.96 -14.44
C TYR A 251 -7.48 -19.11 -15.00
N PHE A 252 -8.24 -19.74 -15.88
CA PHE A 252 -9.38 -19.14 -16.55
C PHE A 252 -10.66 -19.64 -15.90
N GLN A 253 -11.58 -18.73 -15.63
CA GLN A 253 -12.92 -19.06 -15.17
C GLN A 253 -13.85 -19.17 -16.38
N ASP A 254 -14.34 -20.38 -16.63
CA ASP A 254 -15.35 -20.63 -17.68
C ASP A 254 -16.60 -19.77 -17.45
N LYS A 255 -17.19 -19.32 -18.56
CA LYS A 255 -18.58 -18.89 -18.54
C LYS A 255 -19.42 -20.08 -18.10
N PRO A 256 -20.28 -19.93 -17.08
CA PRO A 256 -21.19 -20.99 -16.72
C PRO A 256 -22.06 -21.34 -17.92
N ASP A 257 -22.42 -22.62 -18.06
CA ASP A 257 -23.48 -23.07 -18.96
C ASP A 257 -24.84 -22.58 -18.39
N GLY A 258 -25.07 -21.26 -18.50
CA GLY A 258 -26.14 -20.52 -17.83
C GLY A 258 -25.81 -19.02 -17.80
N SER A 259 -26.82 -18.15 -17.74
CA SER A 259 -26.66 -16.71 -17.97
C SER A 259 -25.97 -15.91 -16.84
N SER A 260 -25.45 -16.54 -15.79
CA SER A 260 -24.84 -15.82 -14.65
C SER A 260 -23.82 -16.67 -13.89
N LEU A 261 -22.72 -16.02 -13.47
CA LEU A 261 -21.73 -16.57 -12.54
C LEU A 261 -22.38 -17.08 -11.25
N PRO A 262 -21.86 -18.18 -10.66
CA PRO A 262 -22.13 -18.49 -9.28
C PRO A 262 -21.54 -17.41 -8.39
N SER A 263 -22.39 -16.47 -7.97
CA SER A 263 -22.09 -15.44 -6.98
C SER A 263 -22.75 -15.83 -5.67
N ALA A 264 -22.10 -15.53 -4.54
CA ALA A 264 -22.84 -15.35 -3.30
C ALA A 264 -23.45 -13.94 -3.29
N GLU A 265 -24.45 -13.71 -2.46
CA GLU A 265 -25.15 -12.43 -2.36
C GLU A 265 -25.25 -12.03 -0.90
N VAL A 266 -25.08 -10.74 -0.63
CA VAL A 266 -25.37 -10.12 0.67
C VAL A 266 -26.64 -9.31 0.56
N LEU A 267 -27.66 -9.66 1.34
CA LEU A 267 -28.92 -8.93 1.44
C LEU A 267 -29.06 -8.22 2.78
N LEU A 268 -29.49 -6.96 2.76
CA LEU A 268 -29.86 -6.19 3.95
C LEU A 268 -31.39 -6.15 4.06
N THR A 269 -31.92 -6.61 5.18
CA THR A 269 -33.39 -6.73 5.35
C THR A 269 -33.85 -6.10 6.65
N ASP A 270 -35.04 -5.48 6.62
CA ASP A 270 -35.72 -4.92 7.79
C ASP A 270 -36.93 -5.80 8.13
N ILE A 271 -36.66 -6.81 8.95
CA ILE A 271 -37.62 -7.85 9.32
C ILE A 271 -38.39 -7.37 10.56
N SER A 272 -39.64 -7.00 10.33
CA SER A 272 -40.57 -6.59 11.40
C SER A 272 -41.29 -7.77 12.07
N ASP A 273 -41.41 -8.91 11.39
CA ASP A 273 -42.01 -10.16 11.91
C ASP A 273 -41.30 -11.37 11.32
N TYR A 274 -40.71 -12.21 12.19
CA TYR A 274 -39.94 -13.40 11.82
C TYR A 274 -40.83 -14.60 11.43
N GLU A 275 -42.14 -14.54 11.67
CA GLU A 275 -43.09 -15.62 11.36
C GLU A 275 -43.80 -15.41 10.00
N ASP A 276 -43.68 -14.23 9.39
CA ASP A 276 -44.26 -13.93 8.07
C ASP A 276 -43.19 -13.96 6.97
N TYR A 277 -43.21 -15.00 6.13
CA TYR A 277 -42.29 -15.12 5.00
C TYR A 277 -42.27 -13.90 4.07
N ASN A 278 -43.35 -13.12 3.99
CA ASN A 278 -43.42 -11.96 3.11
C ASN A 278 -42.56 -10.77 3.59
N THR A 279 -42.18 -10.73 4.86
CA THR A 279 -41.24 -9.73 5.41
C THR A 279 -39.80 -10.03 4.97
N TYR A 280 -39.51 -11.29 4.64
CA TYR A 280 -38.24 -11.71 4.03
C TYR A 280 -38.19 -11.43 2.52
N THR A 281 -39.34 -11.30 1.87
CA THR A 281 -39.46 -11.05 0.42
C THR A 281 -39.83 -9.60 0.06
N SER A 282 -39.93 -8.71 1.05
CA SER A 282 -40.03 -7.25 0.84
C SER A 282 -38.75 -6.51 1.31
N PRO A 283 -37.55 -6.89 0.84
CA PRO A 283 -36.29 -6.32 1.33
C PRO A 283 -35.97 -4.97 0.67
N TYR A 284 -35.11 -4.19 1.33
CA TYR A 284 -34.23 -3.24 0.62
C TYR A 284 -33.30 -4.10 -0.25
N TYR A 285 -33.36 -3.97 -1.58
CA TYR A 285 -32.64 -4.87 -2.48
C TYR A 285 -31.15 -4.51 -2.55
N TYR A 286 -30.38 -4.98 -1.57
CA TYR A 286 -28.94 -5.10 -1.74
C TYR A 286 -28.66 -6.51 -2.30
N SER A 287 -28.18 -6.61 -3.53
CA SER A 287 -27.53 -7.83 -4.01
C SER A 287 -26.16 -7.43 -4.50
N ILE A 288 -25.16 -7.63 -3.65
CA ILE A 288 -23.77 -7.58 -4.10
C ILE A 288 -23.33 -8.99 -4.46
N PRO A 289 -22.99 -9.24 -5.74
CA PRO A 289 -22.37 -10.48 -6.12
C PRO A 289 -21.00 -10.55 -5.46
N LEU A 290 -20.86 -11.47 -4.51
CA LEU A 290 -19.58 -11.93 -4.03
C LEU A 290 -19.08 -12.97 -5.03
N GLU A 291 -18.02 -12.63 -5.76
CA GLU A 291 -17.37 -13.60 -6.65
C GLU A 291 -16.83 -14.76 -5.82
N LEU A 292 -17.34 -15.96 -6.11
CA LEU A 292 -16.81 -17.18 -5.49
C LEU A 292 -15.46 -17.48 -6.14
N THR A 293 -14.39 -17.51 -5.35
CA THR A 293 -13.13 -18.09 -5.81
C THR A 293 -13.30 -19.61 -5.80
N PRO A 294 -13.32 -20.29 -6.96
CA PRO A 294 -13.13 -21.73 -6.93
C PRO A 294 -11.72 -21.95 -6.34
N PHE A 295 -11.54 -22.95 -5.49
CA PHE A 295 -10.25 -23.45 -4.96
C PHE A 295 -9.79 -23.01 -3.57
N ASP A 296 -10.35 -21.97 -2.95
CA ASP A 296 -10.18 -21.78 -1.50
C ASP A 296 -11.17 -22.69 -0.78
N THR A 297 -10.63 -23.66 -0.05
CA THR A 297 -11.44 -24.64 0.69
C THR A 297 -11.00 -24.60 2.14
N GLU A 298 -11.82 -25.14 3.05
CA GLU A 298 -11.44 -25.36 4.46
C GLU A 298 -10.06 -26.06 4.64
N TYR A 299 -9.54 -26.72 3.60
CA TYR A 299 -8.26 -27.41 3.59
C TYR A 299 -7.05 -26.51 3.29
N SER A 300 -7.22 -25.33 2.67
CA SER A 300 -6.12 -24.37 2.45
C SER A 300 -5.86 -23.51 3.69
N ASN A 301 -6.84 -23.43 4.62
CA ASN A 301 -6.76 -22.63 5.84
C ASN A 301 -6.44 -21.14 5.57
N SER A 302 -6.72 -20.67 4.35
CA SER A 302 -6.64 -19.30 3.88
C SER A 302 -8.05 -18.70 3.85
N PHE A 303 -8.20 -17.48 4.33
CA PHE A 303 -9.44 -16.70 4.23
C PHE A 303 -9.11 -15.41 3.49
N LYS A 304 -9.84 -15.14 2.39
CA LYS A 304 -9.68 -13.90 1.64
C LYS A 304 -10.51 -12.79 2.28
N SER A 305 -9.91 -11.61 2.43
CA SER A 305 -10.63 -10.43 2.90
C SER A 305 -11.33 -9.75 1.72
N ILE A 306 -12.63 -9.48 1.85
CA ILE A 306 -13.38 -8.72 0.85
C ILE A 306 -13.91 -7.46 1.53
N ARG A 307 -13.52 -6.30 1.00
CA ARG A 307 -14.10 -5.02 1.39
C ARG A 307 -15.25 -4.69 0.43
N ILE A 308 -16.38 -4.31 1.00
CA ILE A 308 -17.59 -3.93 0.25
C ILE A 308 -17.94 -2.52 0.69
N ASP A 309 -17.74 -1.56 -0.21
CA ASP A 309 -18.15 -0.17 0.04
C ASP A 309 -19.61 0.01 -0.41
N PHE A 310 -20.43 0.53 0.51
CA PHE A 310 -21.84 0.81 0.26
C PHE A 310 -21.99 2.22 -0.32
N ASP A 311 -22.16 2.34 -1.63
CA ASP A 311 -22.56 3.62 -2.24
C ASP A 311 -24.07 3.82 -2.11
N LEU A 312 -24.48 4.74 -1.23
CA LEU A 312 -25.90 5.05 -1.02
C LEU A 312 -26.52 5.85 -2.18
N ALA A 313 -25.73 6.34 -3.14
CA ALA A 313 -26.19 7.17 -4.24
C ALA A 313 -26.34 6.41 -5.58
N ASP A 314 -25.92 5.15 -5.66
CA ASP A 314 -25.85 4.37 -6.91
C ASP A 314 -27.21 3.88 -7.44
N GLY A 315 -28.28 4.07 -6.66
CA GLY A 315 -29.65 3.69 -7.02
C GLY A 315 -29.98 2.21 -6.82
N GLN A 316 -29.08 1.41 -6.24
CA GLN A 316 -29.37 0.03 -5.82
C GLN A 316 -30.17 -0.02 -4.51
N ILE A 317 -30.32 1.11 -3.82
CA ILE A 317 -30.94 1.20 -2.50
C ILE A 317 -32.28 1.97 -2.60
N ASP A 318 -33.39 1.28 -2.37
CA ASP A 318 -34.75 1.85 -2.33
C ASP A 318 -35.60 1.14 -1.26
N PRO A 319 -36.32 1.87 -0.37
CA PRO A 319 -36.30 3.33 -0.17
C PRO A 319 -35.20 3.85 0.75
N ILE A 320 -34.46 4.86 0.30
CA ILE A 320 -33.63 5.68 1.18
C ILE A 320 -34.52 6.73 1.83
N VAL A 321 -34.64 6.70 3.15
CA VAL A 321 -35.29 7.79 3.91
C VAL A 321 -34.17 8.60 4.56
N ASP A 322 -34.04 9.87 4.15
CA ASP A 322 -33.08 10.83 4.71
C ASP A 322 -31.61 10.39 4.63
N ASN A 323 -31.17 9.77 3.52
CA ASN A 323 -29.81 9.24 3.32
C ASN A 323 -29.38 8.16 4.35
N ILE A 324 -30.34 7.56 5.06
CA ILE A 324 -30.08 6.52 6.04
C ILE A 324 -30.74 5.22 5.58
N VAL A 325 -29.95 4.14 5.58
CA VAL A 325 -30.44 2.77 5.40
C VAL A 325 -30.62 2.12 6.77
N LYS A 326 -31.86 1.75 7.10
CA LYS A 326 -32.17 1.00 8.31
C LYS A 326 -32.42 -0.45 7.94
N PHE A 327 -31.65 -1.35 8.55
CA PHE A 327 -31.83 -2.79 8.42
C PHE A 327 -31.73 -3.45 9.79
N SER A 328 -32.40 -4.58 9.97
CA SER A 328 -32.33 -5.40 11.18
C SER A 328 -31.43 -6.62 11.00
N ASN A 329 -31.26 -7.09 9.77
CA ASN A 329 -30.53 -8.33 9.46
C ASN A 329 -29.67 -8.17 8.20
N MET A 330 -28.53 -8.86 8.20
CA MET A 330 -27.65 -9.05 7.04
C MET A 330 -27.65 -10.56 6.73
N ILE A 331 -28.01 -10.90 5.50
CA ILE A 331 -28.18 -12.29 5.05
C ILE A 331 -27.15 -12.57 3.96
N PHE A 332 -26.28 -13.54 4.21
CA PHE A 332 -25.36 -14.06 3.21
C PHE A 332 -25.97 -15.32 2.60
N SER A 333 -26.03 -15.40 1.28
CA SER A 333 -26.61 -16.55 0.60
C SER A 333 -25.82 -16.93 -0.64
N VAL A 334 -25.83 -18.22 -0.98
CA VAL A 334 -25.31 -18.71 -2.25
C VAL A 334 -26.48 -19.34 -3.00
N PRO A 335 -27.04 -18.67 -4.02
CA PRO A 335 -28.16 -19.22 -4.81
C PRO A 335 -27.75 -20.43 -5.69
N TYR A 336 -26.54 -20.97 -5.49
CA TYR A 336 -25.97 -22.08 -6.24
C TYR A 336 -25.74 -23.28 -5.32
N PRO A 337 -26.54 -24.36 -5.43
CA PRO A 337 -26.52 -25.50 -4.51
C PRO A 337 -25.24 -26.34 -4.56
N ASN A 338 -24.37 -26.10 -5.54
CA ASN A 338 -23.09 -26.79 -5.69
C ASN A 338 -21.93 -26.10 -4.96
N TYR A 339 -22.19 -24.97 -4.30
CA TYR A 339 -21.18 -24.12 -3.67
C TYR A 339 -21.50 -23.96 -2.18
N GLU A 340 -20.46 -23.84 -1.37
CA GLU A 340 -20.52 -23.54 0.06
C GLU A 340 -19.82 -22.20 0.31
N LEU A 341 -20.43 -21.35 1.14
CA LEU A 341 -19.84 -20.09 1.59
C LEU A 341 -19.41 -20.25 3.05
N THR A 342 -18.12 -20.12 3.31
CA THR A 342 -17.56 -20.08 4.66
C THR A 342 -17.15 -18.65 4.97
N ILE A 343 -17.70 -18.09 6.05
CA ILE A 343 -17.38 -16.73 6.51
C ILE A 343 -16.58 -16.85 7.81
N GLY A 344 -15.34 -16.36 7.80
CA GLY A 344 -14.49 -16.35 8.99
C GLY A 344 -14.88 -15.23 9.96
N GLU A 345 -15.00 -14.01 9.44
CA GLU A 345 -15.36 -12.81 10.20
C GLU A 345 -16.15 -11.83 9.33
N VAL A 346 -17.03 -11.05 9.95
CA VAL A 346 -17.71 -9.91 9.32
C VAL A 346 -17.45 -8.69 10.17
N ILE A 347 -16.87 -7.65 9.58
CA ILE A 347 -16.62 -6.38 10.24
C ILE A 347 -17.48 -5.31 9.55
N ILE A 348 -18.32 -4.62 10.31
CA ILE A 348 -19.05 -3.44 9.84
C ILE A 348 -18.32 -2.22 10.37
N GLN A 349 -17.76 -1.43 9.46
CA GLN A 349 -17.05 -0.20 9.79
C GLN A 349 -17.88 0.99 9.31
N SER A 350 -18.21 1.90 10.23
CA SER A 350 -18.66 3.23 9.84
C SER A 350 -17.43 4.06 9.53
N VAL A 351 -17.28 4.54 8.30
CA VAL A 351 -16.38 5.65 8.01
C VAL A 351 -17.09 6.90 8.54
N SER A 352 -16.75 7.30 9.76
CA SER A 352 -17.26 8.53 10.35
C SER A 352 -16.52 9.72 9.73
N ASP A 353 -16.98 10.18 8.57
CA ASP A 353 -16.70 11.53 8.09
C ASP A 353 -17.74 12.54 8.63
N GLU A 354 -18.39 12.24 9.76
CA GLU A 354 -19.15 13.24 10.50
C GLU A 354 -18.31 13.75 11.69
N PRO A 355 -17.93 15.04 11.72
CA PRO A 355 -17.42 15.64 12.93
C PRO A 355 -18.57 15.60 13.94
N THR A 356 -18.39 14.82 15.01
CA THR A 356 -19.33 14.79 16.14
C THR A 356 -19.56 16.22 16.63
N GLU A 357 -20.84 16.60 16.68
CA GLU A 357 -21.36 17.92 17.08
C GLU A 357 -20.52 18.64 18.16
N PHE A 358 -20.24 19.92 17.91
CA PHE A 358 -19.65 20.91 18.84
C PHE A 358 -18.40 20.44 19.58
N ILE A 359 -17.30 20.39 18.82
CA ILE A 359 -15.97 20.45 19.40
C ILE A 359 -15.36 21.72 18.84
N GLU A 360 -15.20 22.73 19.69
CA GLU A 360 -14.23 23.80 19.42
C GLU A 360 -12.88 23.09 19.29
N TYR A 361 -12.42 22.86 18.06
CA TYR A 361 -11.15 22.22 17.81
C TYR A 361 -10.08 23.28 18.04
N LEU A 362 -9.52 23.25 19.24
CA LEU A 362 -8.23 23.86 19.50
C LEU A 362 -7.16 22.85 19.09
N ASP A 363 -6.71 22.95 17.84
CA ASP A 363 -5.58 22.16 17.37
C ASP A 363 -4.32 23.01 17.52
N GLU A 364 -3.42 22.56 18.39
CA GLU A 364 -2.13 23.20 18.64
C GLU A 364 -1.08 22.37 17.93
N ARG A 365 -0.77 22.76 16.68
CA ARG A 365 0.31 22.13 15.94
C ARG A 365 1.63 22.76 16.34
N ILE A 366 2.42 22.01 17.10
CA ILE A 366 3.81 22.34 17.37
C ILE A 366 4.62 21.80 16.19
N TRP A 367 4.98 22.68 15.26
CA TRP A 367 5.91 22.30 14.20
C TRP A 367 7.27 21.99 14.81
N GLN A 368 7.92 20.96 14.27
CA GLN A 368 9.03 20.21 14.85
C GLN A 368 10.18 21.06 15.42
N PHE A 369 10.26 22.38 15.17
CA PHE A 369 11.33 23.24 15.72
C PHE A 369 11.01 24.69 16.18
N THR A 370 9.89 25.39 15.90
CA THR A 370 9.74 26.81 16.40
C THR A 370 8.33 27.43 16.45
N GLU A 371 7.26 26.76 16.00
CA GLU A 371 5.97 27.44 15.79
C GLU A 371 4.85 26.74 16.54
N LEU A 372 4.12 27.52 17.36
CA LEU A 372 2.84 27.13 17.91
C LEU A 372 1.77 27.68 16.97
N GLU A 373 1.33 26.85 16.05
CA GLU A 373 0.21 27.18 15.19
C GLU A 373 -1.06 26.80 15.93
N LYS A 374 -1.84 27.81 16.32
CA LYS A 374 -3.14 27.61 16.97
C LYS A 374 -4.22 27.80 15.94
N PHE A 375 -4.91 26.71 15.66
CA PHE A 375 -6.14 26.73 14.90
C PHE A 375 -7.29 26.70 15.89
N THR A 376 -8.17 27.67 15.76
CA THR A 376 -9.51 27.59 16.32
C THR A 376 -10.42 27.65 15.13
N SER A 377 -10.86 26.47 14.69
CA SER A 377 -11.85 26.33 13.63
C SER A 377 -13.10 25.74 14.23
N ASP A 378 -14.23 26.35 13.90
CA ASP A 378 -15.53 25.77 14.16
C ASP A 378 -16.29 25.59 12.83
N ASP A 379 -17.58 25.33 12.93
CA ASP A 379 -18.49 25.08 11.83
C ASP A 379 -18.88 26.33 11.01
N ASP A 380 -18.44 27.54 11.40
CA ASP A 380 -18.56 28.79 10.63
C ASP A 380 -17.17 29.32 10.20
N PRO A 381 -16.68 29.00 8.99
CA PRO A 381 -15.35 29.43 8.53
C PRO A 381 -15.20 30.95 8.32
N SER A 382 -16.25 31.74 8.64
CA SER A 382 -16.23 33.20 8.54
C SER A 382 -15.66 33.90 9.77
N ASP A 383 -15.52 33.21 10.91
CA ASP A 383 -14.89 33.74 12.13
C ASP A 383 -13.65 32.98 12.60
N ASP A 384 -13.20 31.98 11.82
CA ASP A 384 -11.88 31.35 11.89
C ASP A 384 -10.77 32.40 12.15
N THR A 385 -10.11 32.28 13.30
CA THR A 385 -9.04 33.20 13.69
C THR A 385 -7.68 32.54 13.58
N TYR A 386 -7.04 32.73 12.43
CA TYR A 386 -5.66 32.30 12.23
C TYR A 386 -4.69 33.24 12.95
N THR A 387 -4.06 32.75 14.03
CA THR A 387 -3.07 33.53 14.78
C THR A 387 -1.73 32.81 14.80
N LEU A 388 -0.84 33.15 13.85
CA LEU A 388 0.55 32.71 13.86
C LEU A 388 1.34 33.50 14.92
N GLN A 389 1.56 32.91 16.09
CA GLN A 389 2.50 33.45 17.09
C GLN A 389 3.90 32.87 16.88
N ARG A 390 4.76 33.67 16.25
CA ARG A 390 6.19 33.33 16.10
C ARG A 390 6.92 33.60 17.41
N THR A 391 7.42 32.54 18.05
CA THR A 391 8.32 32.67 19.20
C THR A 391 9.77 32.89 18.76
N ASN A 392 10.16 32.39 17.59
CA ASN A 392 11.49 32.55 16.98
C ASN A 392 11.41 32.74 15.44
N SER A 393 12.51 33.17 14.81
CA SER A 393 12.59 33.28 13.34
C SER A 393 12.98 31.91 12.74
N PRO A 394 12.16 31.32 11.84
CA PRO A 394 12.43 30.01 11.26
C PRO A 394 13.61 30.01 10.28
N LEU A 395 14.42 28.93 10.32
CA LEU A 395 15.61 28.72 9.49
C LEU A 395 15.31 28.23 8.06
N PHE A 396 14.08 27.78 7.79
CA PHE A 396 13.63 27.33 6.49
C PHE A 396 12.40 28.14 6.06
N TRP A 397 12.64 29.35 5.55
CA TRP A 397 11.83 29.82 4.43
C TRP A 397 12.68 29.63 3.18
N GLY A 398 12.13 28.95 2.18
CA GLY A 398 12.62 29.14 0.82
C GLY A 398 12.59 30.64 0.54
N ASP A 399 13.72 31.21 0.13
CA ASP A 399 13.75 32.58 -0.35
C ASP A 399 12.81 32.67 -1.57
N ASN A 400 11.67 33.34 -1.39
CA ASN A 400 10.61 33.72 -2.35
C ASN A 400 10.57 33.05 -3.73
#